data_AF-A0A8H7UVH7-F1
#
_entry.id   AF-A0A8H7UVH7-F1
#
_cell.length_a   1.000
_cell.length_b   1.000
_cell.length_c   1.000
_cell.angle_alpha   90.00
_cell.angle_beta   90.00
_cell.angle_gamma   90.00
#
_symmetry.space_group_name_H-M   'P 1'
#
loop_
_entity.id
_entity.type
_entity.pdbx_description
1 polymer ?
#
loop_
_entity_poly.entity_id
_entity_poly.type
_entity_poly.pdbx_seq_one_letter_code
_entity_poly.pdbx_strand_id
1 'polypeptide(L)'
;MTVRHMDSYLIPTLEKHDTMEAIEKVEQSSRQQPTLFLVDLDAMDIHEESAVGYIQTDSSTCCSTRLDDTRHLVRFISKITRDLNTLPNYVPLVVCSSNDDTERMLDCIHAGATDYLLKPLYPNVIKTLFLKLHASQAPITTRTSDKKTVQKDLHDRINDMSSKDLHLTKIMMDVYGSPATSRTYPTLTKKRSSELKSKVCSWDFSPFGLSESELVHCVYLVFDQVLKLPELYHISITQAQLYDFILDLASVYHDENPYHNFAHAVDVLQCLFYMLCELGVLPFTNKFLQRNKPQALLRPKDVFALLIAAIGHDAAHPGVNNMFLINSANPLATLYNDRSVLESLHSVTLFQLLNKHGIDRLVGDPKSDAYKDFRKTVVSSILATDMSLHNEYVTKIQQQAMRFSSPSTTLKNDEAEERQLICSALIKCADISNVARPFHWSTQWAELLVKEFINQGDLEKELGMPVLPMNDRSKVVLEDSQIGFIRFVALGLFQNVSKVLAEISFAVDQMQINLSRWESQKKQEQNEEEFEVISNSSTTKMMMVETGVKRSGSALDHPTKRVSLEKFAASHTVDEYESDTPAYCQCTIQ
;
A
#
# COMPACT_ATOMS: atom_id res chain seq x y z
N MET A 1 14.60 -48.62 6.53
CA MET A 1 13.63 -47.79 5.77
C MET A 1 12.23 -48.21 6.15
N THR A 2 11.26 -47.28 6.25
CA THR A 2 9.91 -47.62 6.75
C THR A 2 8.81 -47.12 5.80
N VAL A 3 7.80 -47.96 5.54
CA VAL A 3 6.54 -47.61 4.85
C VAL A 3 5.46 -47.40 5.91
N ARG A 4 4.73 -46.27 5.90
CA ARG A 4 3.77 -45.92 6.98
C ARG A 4 2.36 -45.59 6.45
N HIS A 5 1.35 -46.00 7.22
CA HIS A 5 -0.11 -45.78 6.99
C HIS A 5 -0.74 -44.99 8.15
N MET A 6 -1.90 -44.34 7.92
CA MET A 6 -2.52 -43.37 8.84
C MET A 6 -3.10 -43.99 10.14
N ASP A 7 -3.43 -45.28 10.18
CA ASP A 7 -4.12 -45.90 11.34
C ASP A 7 -3.19 -46.36 12.48
N SER A 8 -1.87 -46.26 12.32
CA SER A 8 -0.89 -46.65 13.34
C SER A 8 -0.04 -45.46 13.78
N TYR A 9 -0.65 -44.54 14.53
CA TYR A 9 0.09 -43.57 15.34
C TYR A 9 0.70 -44.30 16.54
N LEU A 10 1.89 -44.88 16.36
CA LEU A 10 2.89 -45.19 17.40
C LEU A 10 4.13 -45.74 16.68
N ILE A 11 5.32 -45.34 17.12
CA ILE A 11 6.62 -45.73 16.55
C ILE A 11 7.00 -47.11 17.10
N PRO A 12 7.26 -48.11 16.24
CA PRO A 12 8.29 -49.09 16.53
C PRO A 12 9.35 -49.07 15.44
N THR A 13 10.60 -48.90 15.87
CA THR A 13 11.81 -49.20 15.11
C THR A 13 11.82 -50.70 14.77
N LEU A 14 11.94 -51.03 13.47
CA LEU A 14 12.25 -52.38 13.02
C LEU A 14 13.69 -52.38 12.49
N GLU A 15 14.49 -53.28 13.06
CA GLU A 15 15.90 -53.49 12.77
C GLU A 15 16.11 -54.09 11.37
N LYS A 16 17.18 -53.64 10.69
CA LYS A 16 17.84 -54.20 9.50
C LYS A 16 16.96 -54.97 8.49
N HIS A 17 16.46 -54.29 7.46
CA HIS A 17 16.01 -54.95 6.23
C HIS A 17 16.38 -54.15 4.96
N ASP A 18 16.62 -54.91 3.88
CA ASP A 18 17.13 -54.52 2.56
C ASP A 18 16.28 -53.41 1.90
N THR A 19 16.95 -52.46 1.23
CA THR A 19 16.32 -51.33 0.53
C THR A 19 15.29 -51.79 -0.50
N MET A 20 15.56 -52.94 -1.17
CA MET A 20 14.63 -53.49 -2.16
C MET A 20 13.30 -53.95 -1.54
N GLU A 21 13.34 -54.62 -0.39
CA GLU A 21 12.14 -55.11 0.30
C GLU A 21 11.23 -53.96 0.76
N ALA A 22 11.83 -52.85 1.19
CA ALA A 22 11.09 -51.65 1.57
C ALA A 22 10.38 -51.01 0.36
N ILE A 23 11.03 -50.97 -0.80
CA ILE A 23 10.46 -50.40 -2.04
C ILE A 23 9.32 -51.28 -2.56
N GLU A 24 9.42 -52.61 -2.50
CA GLU A 24 8.31 -53.50 -2.87
C GLU A 24 7.06 -53.29 -1.99
N LYS A 25 7.24 -53.07 -0.69
CA LYS A 25 6.14 -52.74 0.25
C LYS A 25 5.48 -51.39 -0.07
N VAL A 26 6.26 -50.41 -0.51
CA VAL A 26 5.74 -49.12 -1.02
C VAL A 26 4.94 -49.33 -2.30
N GLU A 27 5.45 -50.13 -3.23
CA GLU A 27 4.76 -50.38 -4.49
C GLU A 27 3.38 -51.00 -4.26
N GLN A 28 3.28 -51.97 -3.34
CA GLN A 28 2.00 -52.57 -2.98
C GLN A 28 1.05 -51.56 -2.32
N SER A 29 1.57 -50.71 -1.43
CA SER A 29 0.78 -49.74 -0.66
C SER A 29 0.30 -48.53 -1.49
N SER A 30 1.19 -47.99 -2.33
CA SER A 30 0.94 -46.82 -3.18
C SER A 30 -0.14 -47.06 -4.24
N ARG A 31 -0.48 -48.32 -4.54
CA ARG A 31 -1.58 -48.68 -5.45
C ARG A 31 -2.97 -48.48 -4.81
N GLN A 32 -3.07 -48.39 -3.49
CA GLN A 32 -4.35 -48.29 -2.78
C GLN A 32 -4.52 -46.96 -2.02
N GLN A 33 -3.44 -46.37 -1.51
CA GLN A 33 -3.48 -45.14 -0.71
C GLN A 33 -2.27 -44.22 -0.96
N PRO A 34 -2.39 -42.91 -0.71
CA PRO A 34 -1.26 -41.98 -0.75
C PRO A 34 -0.17 -42.43 0.22
N THR A 35 1.01 -42.72 -0.32
CA THR A 35 2.15 -43.25 0.44
C THR A 35 3.35 -42.33 0.27
N LEU A 36 4.11 -42.11 1.36
CA LEU A 36 5.42 -41.44 1.33
C LEU A 36 6.49 -42.39 1.87
N PHE A 37 7.72 -42.21 1.40
CA PHE A 37 8.86 -43.01 1.85
C PHE A 37 9.72 -42.21 2.82
N LEU A 38 9.76 -42.62 4.09
CA LEU A 38 10.54 -41.93 5.12
C LEU A 38 11.85 -42.66 5.40
N VAL A 39 12.96 -41.94 5.25
CA VAL A 39 14.31 -42.41 5.60
C VAL A 39 14.76 -41.70 6.86
N ASP A 40 15.17 -42.49 7.86
CA ASP A 40 15.77 -42.00 9.09
C ASP A 40 17.29 -42.17 8.99
N LEU A 41 18.02 -41.05 8.90
CA LEU A 41 19.48 -41.07 8.75
C LEU A 41 20.21 -41.39 10.06
N ASP A 42 19.62 -41.10 11.22
CA ASP A 42 20.29 -41.37 12.50
C ASP A 42 20.22 -42.87 12.86
N ALA A 43 19.31 -43.60 12.23
CA ALA A 43 19.16 -45.05 12.36
C ALA A 43 20.04 -45.84 11.36
N MET A 44 20.84 -45.15 10.53
CA MET A 44 21.74 -45.80 9.57
C MET A 44 23.12 -45.98 10.17
N ASP A 45 23.56 -47.23 10.35
CA ASP A 45 24.98 -47.54 10.57
C ASP A 45 25.72 -47.37 9.22
N ILE A 46 26.47 -46.28 9.06
CA ILE A 46 27.23 -45.99 7.82
C ILE A 46 28.56 -46.76 7.78
N HIS A 47 28.83 -47.64 8.76
CA HIS A 47 30.03 -48.46 8.82
C HIS A 47 29.73 -49.93 8.51
N GLU A 48 29.57 -50.29 7.23
CA GLU A 48 29.97 -51.59 6.64
C GLU A 48 29.32 -51.79 5.27
N GLU A 49 30.09 -51.62 4.19
CA GLU A 49 30.07 -52.53 3.05
C GLU A 49 31.33 -52.32 2.19
N SER A 50 32.29 -53.23 2.38
CA SER A 50 33.46 -53.39 1.53
C SER A 50 33.22 -54.58 0.59
N ALA A 51 33.24 -54.36 -0.73
CA ALA A 51 33.67 -55.35 -1.72
C ALA A 51 33.65 -54.80 -3.16
N VAL A 52 34.76 -55.03 -3.88
CA VAL A 52 35.00 -54.99 -5.34
C VAL A 52 35.23 -53.59 -5.97
N GLY A 53 36.40 -53.18 -6.47
CA GLY A 53 37.76 -53.75 -6.57
C GLY A 53 38.70 -52.77 -7.33
N TYR A 54 39.96 -52.65 -6.87
CA TYR A 54 41.18 -52.01 -7.45
C TYR A 54 41.08 -50.56 -7.99
N ILE A 55 41.92 -49.58 -7.62
CA ILE A 55 43.40 -49.53 -7.62
C ILE A 55 43.93 -48.66 -6.46
N GLN A 56 45.06 -49.09 -5.92
CA GLN A 56 45.86 -48.55 -4.83
C GLN A 56 46.74 -47.37 -5.29
N THR A 57 46.73 -46.24 -4.55
CA THR A 57 47.93 -45.41 -4.30
C THR A 57 47.76 -44.54 -3.05
N ASP A 58 48.62 -44.80 -2.08
CA ASP A 58 49.33 -43.92 -1.15
C ASP A 58 48.65 -43.04 -0.09
N SER A 59 49.24 -43.18 1.08
CA SER A 59 49.00 -42.59 2.39
C SER A 59 49.16 -41.08 2.43
N SER A 60 48.15 -40.38 2.96
CA SER A 60 48.26 -39.30 3.95
C SER A 60 47.02 -38.39 3.90
N THR A 61 46.06 -38.55 4.82
CA THR A 61 45.29 -37.45 5.43
C THR A 61 44.18 -38.00 6.33
N CYS A 62 44.20 -37.56 7.59
CA CYS A 62 43.13 -37.73 8.58
C CYS A 62 41.90 -36.83 8.27
N CYS A 63 41.53 -36.71 7.00
CA CYS A 63 40.43 -35.85 6.50
C CYS A 63 39.43 -36.61 5.60
N SER A 64 39.60 -37.92 5.39
CA SER A 64 38.78 -38.69 4.45
C SER A 64 37.41 -39.11 5.01
N THR A 65 37.24 -39.24 6.32
CA THR A 65 36.00 -39.77 6.91
C THR A 65 34.77 -38.90 6.61
N ARG A 66 34.87 -37.58 6.75
CA ARG A 66 33.74 -36.65 6.55
C ARG A 66 33.31 -36.54 5.08
N LEU A 67 34.26 -36.59 4.15
CA LEU A 67 34.01 -36.52 2.69
C LEU A 67 33.50 -37.85 2.12
N ASP A 68 33.86 -38.96 2.73
CA ASP A 68 33.35 -40.27 2.35
C ASP A 68 31.91 -40.46 2.86
N ASP A 69 31.60 -40.09 4.11
CA ASP A 69 30.24 -40.16 4.66
C ASP A 69 29.22 -39.37 3.84
N THR A 70 29.54 -38.13 3.44
CA THR A 70 28.64 -37.32 2.59
C THR A 70 28.44 -37.94 1.22
N ARG A 71 29.49 -38.50 0.60
CA ARG A 71 29.38 -39.16 -0.71
C ARG A 71 28.56 -40.45 -0.64
N HIS A 72 28.68 -41.21 0.44
CA HIS A 72 27.87 -42.40 0.67
C HIS A 72 26.39 -42.05 0.87
N LEU A 73 26.10 -41.02 1.66
CA LEU A 73 24.75 -40.51 1.89
C LEU A 73 24.06 -40.06 0.58
N VAL A 74 24.75 -39.22 -0.21
CA VAL A 74 24.21 -38.72 -1.49
C VAL A 74 23.95 -39.86 -2.47
N ARG A 75 24.86 -40.83 -2.57
CA ARG A 75 24.69 -42.01 -3.45
C ARG A 75 23.51 -42.87 -3.01
N PHE A 76 23.35 -43.07 -1.70
CA PHE A 76 22.25 -43.84 -1.13
C PHE A 76 20.89 -43.20 -1.41
N ILE A 77 20.74 -41.90 -1.12
CA ILE A 77 19.50 -41.16 -1.39
C ILE A 77 19.20 -41.16 -2.90
N SER A 78 20.20 -40.89 -3.74
CA SER A 78 20.04 -40.89 -5.19
C SER A 78 19.58 -42.24 -5.75
N LYS A 79 20.10 -43.35 -5.20
CA LYS A 79 19.69 -44.71 -5.59
C LYS A 79 18.21 -44.94 -5.26
N ILE A 80 17.79 -44.63 -4.04
CA ILE A 80 16.40 -44.80 -3.59
C ILE A 80 15.45 -43.93 -4.40
N THR A 81 15.79 -42.65 -4.61
CA THR A 81 14.99 -41.73 -5.43
C THR A 81 14.80 -42.30 -6.84
N ARG A 82 15.87 -42.81 -7.45
CA ARG A 82 15.80 -43.42 -8.78
C ARG A 82 14.88 -44.64 -8.79
N ASP A 83 14.98 -45.50 -7.79
CA ASP A 83 14.20 -46.73 -7.70
C ASP A 83 12.70 -46.40 -7.43
N LEU A 84 12.40 -45.44 -6.55
CA LEU A 84 11.04 -44.93 -6.32
C LEU A 84 10.43 -44.29 -7.59
N ASN A 85 11.24 -43.60 -8.39
CA ASN A 85 10.80 -43.02 -9.67
C ASN A 85 10.45 -44.06 -10.74
N THR A 86 10.78 -45.35 -10.53
CA THR A 86 10.34 -46.44 -11.42
C THR A 86 8.91 -46.91 -11.11
N LEU A 87 8.35 -46.52 -9.95
CA LEU A 87 7.01 -46.91 -9.55
C LEU A 87 5.94 -46.16 -10.38
N PRO A 88 4.78 -46.79 -10.63
CA PRO A 88 3.72 -46.19 -11.46
C PRO A 88 3.06 -44.96 -10.80
N ASN A 89 3.14 -44.84 -9.48
CA ASN A 89 2.59 -43.73 -8.70
C ASN A 89 3.74 -42.92 -8.08
N TYR A 90 3.61 -41.60 -8.06
CA TYR A 90 4.60 -40.73 -7.43
C TYR A 90 4.63 -40.97 -5.92
N VAL A 91 5.81 -41.35 -5.41
CA VAL A 91 6.07 -41.54 -3.97
C VAL A 91 7.21 -40.59 -3.56
N PRO A 92 6.94 -39.54 -2.76
CA PRO A 92 7.99 -38.64 -2.31
C PRO A 92 8.90 -39.34 -1.29
N LEU A 93 10.20 -39.09 -1.43
CA LEU A 93 11.24 -39.49 -0.49
C LEU A 93 11.45 -38.37 0.54
N VAL A 94 11.09 -38.59 1.79
CA VAL A 94 11.34 -37.63 2.88
C VAL A 94 12.43 -38.18 3.78
N VAL A 95 13.37 -37.33 4.15
CA VAL A 95 14.51 -37.68 4.98
C VAL A 95 14.33 -37.05 6.36
N CYS A 96 14.73 -37.73 7.43
CA CYS A 96 14.74 -37.15 8.77
C CYS A 96 16.01 -37.48 9.54
N SER A 97 16.48 -36.54 10.36
CA SER A 97 17.70 -36.65 11.16
C SER A 97 17.67 -35.64 12.31
N SER A 98 18.45 -35.90 13.37
CA SER A 98 18.74 -34.93 14.43
C SER A 98 19.83 -33.92 14.04
N ASN A 99 20.46 -34.07 12.87
CA ASN A 99 21.49 -33.17 12.37
C ASN A 99 20.86 -31.95 11.67
N ASP A 100 21.16 -30.75 12.16
CA ASP A 100 20.70 -29.45 11.67
C ASP A 100 21.69 -28.72 10.77
N ASP A 101 22.76 -29.39 10.35
CA ASP A 101 23.74 -28.87 9.40
C ASP A 101 23.11 -28.60 8.03
N THR A 102 23.11 -27.33 7.63
CA THR A 102 22.44 -26.87 6.42
C THR A 102 23.03 -27.47 5.15
N GLU A 103 24.34 -27.71 5.11
CA GLU A 103 25.02 -28.31 3.95
C GLU A 103 24.55 -29.76 3.75
N ARG A 104 24.49 -30.54 4.82
CA ARG A 104 23.95 -31.91 4.80
C ARG A 104 22.47 -31.96 4.41
N MET A 105 21.66 -30.99 4.86
CA MET A 105 20.25 -30.89 4.46
C MET A 105 20.14 -30.67 2.95
N LEU A 106 20.91 -29.72 2.40
CA LEU A 106 20.93 -29.42 0.97
C LEU A 106 21.42 -30.60 0.13
N ASP A 107 22.44 -31.33 0.60
CA ASP A 107 22.92 -32.54 -0.06
C ASP A 107 21.84 -33.62 -0.19
N CYS A 108 20.99 -33.78 0.84
CA CYS A 108 19.86 -34.71 0.78
C CYS A 108 18.83 -34.27 -0.27
N ILE A 109 18.50 -32.97 -0.31
CA ILE A 109 17.56 -32.41 -1.30
C ILE A 109 18.11 -32.54 -2.72
N HIS A 110 19.39 -32.21 -2.94
CA HIS A 110 20.06 -32.36 -4.23
C HIS A 110 20.16 -33.81 -4.69
N ALA A 111 20.28 -34.75 -3.76
CA ALA A 111 20.23 -36.20 -4.03
C ALA A 111 18.81 -36.71 -4.33
N GLY A 112 17.78 -35.85 -4.27
CA GLY A 112 16.42 -36.14 -4.69
C GLY A 112 15.43 -36.37 -3.55
N ALA A 113 15.81 -36.11 -2.29
CA ALA A 113 14.81 -36.02 -1.22
C ALA A 113 13.85 -34.86 -1.48
N THR A 114 12.56 -35.11 -1.28
CA THR A 114 11.48 -34.12 -1.41
C THR A 114 11.48 -33.13 -0.25
N ASP A 115 11.85 -33.58 0.94
CA ASP A 115 11.90 -32.75 2.15
C ASP A 115 12.88 -33.34 3.17
N TYR A 116 13.35 -32.50 4.10
CA TYR A 116 14.23 -32.88 5.21
C TYR A 116 13.61 -32.42 6.54
N LEU A 117 13.32 -33.38 7.42
CA LEU A 117 12.67 -33.13 8.70
C LEU A 117 13.65 -33.26 9.86
N LEU A 118 13.76 -32.21 10.67
CA LEU A 118 14.53 -32.25 11.91
C LEU A 118 13.78 -33.01 13.00
N LYS A 119 14.49 -33.93 13.66
CA LYS A 119 13.97 -34.64 14.83
C LYS A 119 14.01 -33.76 16.09
N PRO A 120 13.07 -33.93 17.04
CA PRO A 120 11.97 -34.90 17.03
C PRO A 120 10.82 -34.51 16.09
N LEU A 121 10.20 -35.51 15.43
CA LEU A 121 9.10 -35.27 14.51
C LEU A 121 7.79 -35.01 15.27
N TYR A 122 7.27 -33.78 15.16
CA TYR A 122 6.00 -33.41 15.78
C TYR A 122 4.79 -33.87 14.94
N PRO A 123 3.68 -34.31 15.57
CA PRO A 123 2.50 -34.80 14.85
C PRO A 123 1.92 -33.82 13.82
N ASN A 124 2.01 -32.51 14.08
CA ASN A 124 1.49 -31.48 13.16
C ASN A 124 2.30 -31.38 11.87
N VAL A 125 3.63 -31.59 11.93
CA VAL A 125 4.51 -31.58 10.76
C VAL A 125 4.16 -32.74 9.83
N ILE A 126 3.89 -33.92 10.41
CA ILE A 126 3.51 -35.13 9.67
C ILE A 126 2.13 -34.93 8.99
N LYS A 127 1.17 -34.30 9.68
CA LYS A 127 -0.16 -33.99 9.09
C LYS A 127 -0.04 -33.08 7.87
N THR A 128 0.75 -32.02 7.95
CA THR A 128 0.97 -31.08 6.82
C THR A 128 1.62 -31.78 5.63
N LEU A 129 2.59 -32.67 5.88
CA LEU A 129 3.25 -33.46 4.84
C LEU A 129 2.26 -34.35 4.07
N PHE A 130 1.34 -35.01 4.79
CA PHE A 130 0.30 -35.85 4.17
C PHE A 130 -0.77 -35.04 3.42
N LEU A 131 -1.14 -33.85 3.90
CA LEU A 131 -2.08 -32.97 3.18
C LEU A 131 -1.50 -32.54 1.82
N LYS A 132 -0.20 -32.22 1.77
CA LYS A 132 0.50 -31.92 0.51
C LYS A 132 0.52 -33.12 -0.45
N LEU A 133 0.73 -34.32 0.08
CA LEU A 133 0.70 -35.57 -0.69
C LEU A 133 -0.69 -35.85 -1.30
N HIS A 134 -1.76 -35.61 -0.55
CA HIS A 134 -3.12 -35.81 -1.04
C HIS A 134 -3.50 -34.79 -2.12
N ALA A 135 -3.04 -33.54 -1.99
CA ALA A 135 -3.29 -32.49 -2.98
C ALA A 135 -2.61 -32.79 -4.34
N SER A 136 -1.45 -33.46 -4.35
CA SER A 136 -0.72 -33.79 -5.58
C SER A 136 -1.26 -35.03 -6.32
N GLN A 137 -2.10 -35.85 -5.68
CA GLN A 137 -2.68 -37.08 -6.24
C GLN A 137 -4.15 -36.95 -6.70
N ALA A 138 -4.76 -35.76 -6.60
CA ALA A 138 -6.15 -35.56 -7.04
C ALA A 138 -6.30 -35.74 -8.57
N PRO A 139 -7.34 -36.46 -9.05
CA PRO A 139 -7.47 -36.79 -10.47
C PRO A 139 -7.79 -35.56 -11.31
N ILE A 140 -6.91 -35.22 -12.25
CA ILE A 140 -7.18 -34.25 -13.31
C ILE A 140 -8.15 -34.91 -14.29
N THR A 141 -9.35 -34.36 -14.40
CA THR A 141 -10.32 -34.71 -15.44
C THR A 141 -9.69 -34.59 -16.83
N THR A 142 -9.79 -35.71 -17.55
CA THR A 142 -9.32 -36.01 -18.90
C THR A 142 -9.22 -34.83 -19.87
N ARG A 143 -7.99 -34.48 -20.25
CA ARG A 143 -7.68 -34.04 -21.62
C ARG A 143 -6.65 -35.01 -22.20
N THR A 144 -7.10 -35.72 -23.21
CA THR A 144 -6.27 -36.55 -24.08
C THR A 144 -5.23 -35.70 -24.79
N SER A 145 -3.95 -35.91 -24.50
CA SER A 145 -2.86 -35.62 -25.45
C SER A 145 -1.59 -36.34 -25.02
N ASP A 146 -1.21 -37.31 -25.83
CA ASP A 146 0.14 -37.77 -26.17
C ASP A 146 1.28 -37.51 -25.19
N LYS A 147 1.86 -38.62 -24.73
CA LYS A 147 3.23 -38.71 -24.23
C LYS A 147 4.20 -38.22 -25.33
N LYS A 148 4.54 -36.93 -25.33
CA LYS A 148 5.78 -36.37 -25.90
C LYS A 148 5.98 -34.94 -25.36
N THR A 149 7.17 -34.71 -24.80
CA THR A 149 7.76 -33.42 -24.38
C THR A 149 7.44 -32.92 -22.96
N VAL A 150 8.25 -33.37 -21.99
CA VAL A 150 8.33 -32.82 -20.61
C VAL A 150 9.19 -31.55 -20.61
N GLN A 151 8.74 -30.57 -21.37
CA GLN A 151 9.21 -29.19 -21.28
C GLN A 151 8.03 -28.37 -21.80
N LYS A 152 7.18 -27.83 -20.90
CA LYS A 152 6.33 -26.71 -21.34
C LYS A 152 7.30 -25.68 -21.87
N ASP A 153 7.18 -25.38 -23.15
CA ASP A 153 8.05 -24.40 -23.79
C ASP A 153 8.03 -23.12 -22.94
N LEU A 154 9.13 -22.39 -22.90
CA LEU A 154 9.14 -21.10 -22.20
C LEU A 154 7.98 -20.23 -22.67
N HIS A 155 7.63 -20.34 -23.96
CA HIS A 155 6.45 -19.73 -24.54
C HIS A 155 5.13 -20.16 -23.89
N ASP A 156 4.92 -21.46 -23.66
CA ASP A 156 3.71 -21.98 -23.01
C ASP A 156 3.60 -21.54 -21.54
N ARG A 157 4.74 -21.45 -20.83
CA ARG A 157 4.77 -20.94 -19.45
C ARG A 157 4.46 -19.45 -19.39
N ILE A 158 5.02 -18.66 -20.31
CA ILE A 158 4.72 -17.22 -20.43
C ILE A 158 3.25 -17.02 -20.79
N ASN A 159 2.72 -17.79 -21.74
CA ASN A 159 1.31 -17.71 -22.14
C ASN A 159 0.37 -18.12 -21.00
N ASP A 160 0.70 -19.17 -20.24
CA ASP A 160 -0.04 -19.59 -19.04
C ASP A 160 -0.03 -18.49 -17.97
N MET A 161 1.13 -17.87 -17.71
CA MET A 161 1.25 -16.73 -16.80
C MET A 161 0.38 -15.55 -17.26
N SER A 162 0.49 -15.13 -18.51
CA SER A 162 -0.34 -14.04 -19.06
C SER A 162 -1.83 -14.34 -19.00
N SER A 163 -2.23 -15.60 -19.20
CA SER A 163 -3.64 -16.02 -19.07
C SER A 163 -4.14 -15.96 -17.62
N LYS A 164 -3.28 -16.29 -16.65
CA LYS A 164 -3.57 -16.20 -15.22
C LYS A 164 -3.56 -14.75 -14.73
N ASP A 165 -2.69 -13.90 -15.26
CA ASP A 165 -2.68 -12.46 -14.98
C ASP A 165 -3.99 -11.80 -15.44
N LEU A 166 -4.53 -12.22 -16.59
CA LEU A 166 -5.84 -11.77 -17.05
C LEU A 166 -6.97 -12.25 -16.11
N HIS A 167 -6.85 -13.47 -15.57
CA HIS A 167 -7.81 -13.98 -14.59
C HIS A 167 -7.72 -13.26 -13.25
N LEU A 168 -6.51 -12.99 -12.75
CA LEU A 168 -6.27 -12.20 -11.54
C LEU A 168 -6.82 -10.78 -11.71
N THR A 169 -6.57 -10.17 -12.88
CA THR A 169 -7.15 -8.87 -13.24
C THR A 169 -8.67 -8.90 -13.17
N LYS A 170 -9.29 -9.95 -13.71
CA LYS A 170 -10.74 -10.12 -13.63
C LYS A 170 -11.22 -10.29 -12.19
N ILE A 171 -10.53 -11.10 -11.37
CA ILE A 171 -10.86 -11.26 -9.94
C ILE A 171 -10.72 -9.93 -9.21
N MET A 172 -9.63 -9.18 -9.43
CA MET A 172 -9.44 -7.87 -8.81
C MET A 172 -10.57 -6.92 -9.22
N MET A 173 -10.95 -6.88 -10.50
CA MET A 173 -12.10 -6.08 -10.95
C MET A 173 -13.44 -6.56 -10.38
N ASP A 174 -13.63 -7.87 -10.19
CA ASP A 174 -14.87 -8.43 -9.65
C ASP A 174 -14.95 -8.26 -8.11
N VAL A 175 -13.80 -8.19 -7.42
CA VAL A 175 -13.70 -8.03 -5.95
C VAL A 175 -13.74 -6.55 -5.55
N TYR A 176 -13.04 -5.70 -6.30
CA TYR A 176 -12.91 -4.27 -5.99
C TYR A 176 -13.78 -3.36 -6.87
N GLY A 177 -14.38 -3.89 -7.95
CA GLY A 177 -15.33 -3.15 -8.78
C GLY A 177 -16.76 -3.57 -8.52
N SER A 178 -17.67 -2.61 -8.52
CA SER A 178 -19.10 -2.89 -8.46
C SER A 178 -19.58 -3.64 -9.72
N PRO A 179 -20.52 -4.59 -9.61
CA PRO A 179 -21.11 -5.23 -10.78
C PRO A 179 -21.74 -4.19 -11.69
N ALA A 180 -21.44 -4.25 -12.99
CA ALA A 180 -21.88 -3.28 -13.99
C ALA A 180 -23.39 -3.04 -13.92
N THR A 181 -23.78 -1.91 -13.33
CA THR A 181 -25.16 -1.42 -13.34
C THR A 181 -25.51 -0.88 -14.72
N SER A 182 -26.80 -0.81 -15.02
CA SER A 182 -27.33 -0.32 -16.30
C SER A 182 -26.70 1.04 -16.66
N ARG A 183 -25.90 1.05 -17.73
CA ARG A 183 -25.10 2.20 -18.16
C ARG A 183 -25.98 3.29 -18.75
N THR A 184 -26.24 4.33 -17.97
CA THR A 184 -26.86 5.57 -18.46
C THR A 184 -25.82 6.68 -18.48
N TYR A 185 -25.49 7.18 -19.68
CA TYR A 185 -24.64 8.36 -19.80
C TYR A 185 -25.31 9.59 -19.18
N PRO A 186 -24.52 10.52 -18.60
CA PRO A 186 -25.04 11.78 -18.08
C PRO A 186 -25.90 12.50 -19.10
N THR A 187 -27.21 12.60 -18.83
CA THR A 187 -28.16 13.32 -19.69
C THR A 187 -28.31 14.74 -19.18
N LEU A 188 -27.27 15.56 -19.39
CA LEU A 188 -27.24 16.94 -18.92
C LEU A 188 -27.69 17.92 -20.00
N THR A 189 -28.43 18.95 -19.58
CA THR A 189 -28.76 20.06 -20.49
C THR A 189 -27.50 20.82 -20.90
N LYS A 190 -27.47 21.42 -22.09
CA LYS A 190 -26.35 22.26 -22.55
C LYS A 190 -26.03 23.39 -21.56
N LYS A 191 -27.06 23.96 -20.92
CA LYS A 191 -26.91 24.99 -19.88
C LYS A 191 -26.15 24.42 -18.69
N ARG A 192 -26.59 23.27 -18.15
CA ARG A 192 -25.93 22.65 -16.99
C ARG A 192 -24.50 22.22 -17.28
N SER A 193 -24.25 21.65 -18.45
CA SER A 193 -22.89 21.32 -18.91
C SER A 193 -21.98 22.57 -18.96
N SER A 194 -22.51 23.71 -19.42
CA SER A 194 -21.78 24.98 -19.43
C SER A 194 -21.51 25.55 -18.04
N GLU A 195 -22.47 25.42 -17.11
CA GLU A 195 -22.29 25.78 -15.69
C GLU A 195 -21.19 24.93 -15.04
N LEU A 196 -21.22 23.60 -15.23
CA LEU A 196 -20.20 22.69 -14.71
C LEU A 196 -18.82 23.02 -15.29
N LYS A 197 -18.73 23.32 -16.59
CA LYS A 197 -17.48 23.78 -17.22
C LYS A 197 -16.93 25.04 -16.55
N SER A 198 -17.80 26.02 -16.26
CA SER A 198 -17.40 27.22 -15.54
C SER A 198 -16.92 26.92 -14.12
N LYS A 199 -17.56 25.96 -13.41
CA LYS A 199 -17.12 25.54 -12.08
C LYS A 199 -15.75 24.87 -12.12
N VAL A 200 -15.52 23.95 -13.06
CA VAL A 200 -14.23 23.24 -13.22
C VAL A 200 -13.07 24.20 -13.48
N CYS A 201 -13.32 25.36 -14.12
CA CYS A 201 -12.32 26.40 -14.34
C CYS A 201 -12.16 27.38 -13.16
N SER A 202 -12.77 27.15 -11.99
CA SER A 202 -12.71 28.01 -10.81
C SER A 202 -11.94 27.35 -9.67
N TRP A 203 -11.20 28.14 -8.87
CA TRP A 203 -10.58 27.64 -7.64
C TRP A 203 -11.61 27.27 -6.56
N ASP A 204 -12.77 27.94 -6.57
CA ASP A 204 -13.92 27.67 -5.70
C ASP A 204 -14.76 26.47 -6.16
N PHE A 205 -14.20 25.62 -7.02
CA PHE A 205 -14.81 24.33 -7.32
C PHE A 205 -14.98 23.52 -6.04
N SER A 206 -16.12 22.86 -5.95
CA SER A 206 -16.42 21.91 -4.89
C SER A 206 -17.26 20.78 -5.50
N PRO A 207 -16.93 19.52 -5.20
CA PRO A 207 -17.76 18.40 -5.61
C PRO A 207 -19.03 18.27 -4.74
N PHE A 208 -19.09 18.97 -3.59
CA PHE A 208 -20.24 18.92 -2.71
C PHE A 208 -21.50 19.45 -3.39
N GLY A 209 -22.59 18.69 -3.27
CA GLY A 209 -23.88 19.00 -3.89
C GLY A 209 -23.95 18.70 -5.39
N LEU A 210 -22.92 18.08 -5.99
CA LEU A 210 -23.00 17.48 -7.32
C LEU A 210 -23.45 16.02 -7.22
N SER A 211 -24.34 15.61 -8.12
CA SER A 211 -24.66 14.19 -8.29
C SER A 211 -23.51 13.42 -8.93
N GLU A 212 -23.47 12.10 -8.77
CA GLU A 212 -22.48 11.24 -9.41
C GLU A 212 -22.41 11.47 -10.94
N SER A 213 -23.57 11.58 -11.60
CA SER A 213 -23.64 11.90 -13.04
C SER A 213 -23.00 13.24 -13.40
N GLU A 214 -23.04 14.23 -12.50
CA GLU A 214 -22.41 15.53 -12.71
C GLU A 214 -20.91 15.46 -12.44
N LEU A 215 -20.47 14.71 -11.42
CA LEU A 215 -19.06 14.43 -11.15
C LEU A 215 -18.40 13.74 -12.35
N VAL A 216 -19.02 12.68 -12.88
CA VAL A 216 -18.59 11.98 -14.11
C VAL A 216 -18.48 12.97 -15.27
N HIS A 217 -19.45 13.88 -15.41
CA HIS A 217 -19.41 14.88 -16.48
C HIS A 217 -18.31 15.94 -16.27
N CYS A 218 -18.00 16.33 -15.03
CA CYS A 218 -16.89 17.22 -14.73
C CYS A 218 -15.55 16.60 -15.17
N VAL A 219 -15.34 15.31 -14.89
CA VAL A 219 -14.17 14.55 -15.36
C VAL A 219 -14.10 14.56 -16.88
N TYR A 220 -15.22 14.26 -17.56
CA TYR A 220 -15.31 14.33 -19.02
C TYR A 220 -14.92 15.72 -19.55
N LEU A 221 -15.41 16.81 -18.94
CA LEU A 221 -15.10 18.18 -19.36
C LEU A 221 -13.61 18.52 -19.22
N VAL A 222 -12.92 18.00 -18.20
CA VAL A 222 -11.47 18.16 -18.05
C VAL A 222 -10.74 17.46 -19.19
N PHE A 223 -11.02 16.17 -19.42
CA PHE A 223 -10.34 15.39 -20.45
C PHE A 223 -10.69 15.82 -21.88
N ASP A 224 -11.95 16.19 -22.16
CA ASP A 224 -12.37 16.70 -23.47
C ASP A 224 -11.62 17.99 -23.87
N GLN A 225 -11.27 18.84 -22.90
CA GLN A 225 -10.46 20.02 -23.15
C GLN A 225 -9.00 19.65 -23.43
N VAL A 226 -8.42 18.79 -22.59
CA VAL A 226 -7.01 18.39 -22.70
C VAL A 226 -6.73 17.60 -23.97
N LEU A 227 -7.60 16.68 -24.37
CA LEU A 227 -7.46 15.87 -25.58
C LEU A 227 -7.58 16.69 -26.88
N LYS A 228 -8.05 17.95 -26.80
CA LYS A 228 -8.06 18.90 -27.94
C LYS A 228 -6.73 19.61 -28.15
N LEU A 229 -5.72 19.37 -27.32
CA LEU A 229 -4.38 19.90 -27.56
C LEU A 229 -3.76 19.22 -28.80
N PRO A 230 -3.18 19.97 -29.75
CA PRO A 230 -2.63 19.42 -30.99
C PRO A 230 -1.65 18.26 -30.80
N GLU A 231 -0.83 18.32 -29.75
CA GLU A 231 0.17 17.31 -29.41
C GLU A 231 -0.46 15.98 -28.97
N LEU A 232 -1.74 15.97 -28.59
CA LEU A 232 -2.48 14.79 -28.12
C LEU A 232 -3.46 14.24 -29.17
N TYR A 233 -3.55 14.81 -30.37
CA TYR A 233 -4.46 14.33 -31.42
C TYR A 233 -4.27 12.87 -31.85
N HIS A 234 -3.09 12.29 -31.60
CA HIS A 234 -2.82 10.88 -31.83
C HIS A 234 -3.57 9.96 -30.83
N ILE A 235 -3.95 10.46 -29.66
CA ILE A 235 -4.73 9.76 -28.64
C ILE A 235 -6.22 9.96 -28.95
N SER A 236 -6.74 9.18 -29.90
CA SER A 236 -8.12 9.29 -30.36
C SER A 236 -9.08 8.51 -29.46
N ILE A 237 -9.55 9.15 -28.38
CA ILE A 237 -10.56 8.59 -27.47
C ILE A 237 -11.93 9.12 -27.87
N THR A 238 -12.89 8.23 -28.15
CA THR A 238 -14.27 8.65 -28.45
C THR A 238 -14.99 9.10 -27.18
N GLN A 239 -15.99 9.97 -27.32
CA GLN A 239 -16.80 10.41 -26.19
C GLN A 239 -17.40 9.23 -25.40
N ALA A 240 -17.96 8.22 -26.08
CA ALA A 240 -18.53 7.05 -25.45
C ALA A 240 -17.49 6.24 -24.67
N GLN A 241 -16.32 6.00 -25.28
CA GLN A 241 -15.21 5.29 -24.64
C GLN A 241 -14.69 6.03 -23.38
N LEU A 242 -14.62 7.36 -23.43
CA LEU A 242 -14.22 8.16 -22.27
C LEU A 242 -15.26 8.08 -21.14
N TYR A 243 -16.56 8.17 -21.45
CA TYR A 243 -17.61 7.98 -20.44
C TYR A 243 -17.59 6.57 -19.85
N ASP A 244 -17.45 5.55 -20.68
CA ASP A 244 -17.37 4.15 -20.22
C ASP A 244 -16.21 3.97 -19.24
N PHE A 245 -15.03 4.55 -19.56
CA PHE A 245 -13.87 4.52 -18.66
C PHE A 245 -14.14 5.26 -17.33
N ILE A 246 -14.70 6.47 -17.39
CA ILE A 246 -14.97 7.27 -16.19
C ILE A 246 -16.02 6.60 -15.30
N LEU A 247 -17.08 6.01 -15.88
CA LEU A 247 -18.11 5.30 -15.13
C LEU A 247 -17.55 4.05 -14.45
N ASP A 248 -16.77 3.23 -15.16
CA ASP A 248 -16.15 2.05 -14.57
C ASP A 248 -15.12 2.46 -13.49
N LEU A 249 -14.39 3.56 -13.68
CA LEU A 249 -13.50 4.12 -12.65
C LEU A 249 -14.25 4.67 -11.43
N ALA A 250 -15.35 5.38 -11.63
CA ALA A 250 -16.18 5.87 -10.53
C ALA A 250 -16.71 4.69 -9.68
N SER A 251 -17.09 3.58 -10.33
CA SER A 251 -17.63 2.39 -9.67
C SER A 251 -16.65 1.60 -8.78
N VAL A 252 -15.34 1.86 -8.90
CA VAL A 252 -14.33 1.27 -7.99
C VAL A 252 -14.03 2.17 -6.79
N TYR A 253 -14.61 3.37 -6.72
CA TYR A 253 -14.59 4.18 -5.50
C TYR A 253 -15.80 3.81 -4.64
N HIS A 254 -15.58 3.67 -3.33
CA HIS A 254 -16.62 3.29 -2.39
C HIS A 254 -17.34 4.52 -1.83
N ASP A 255 -18.65 4.63 -2.07
CA ASP A 255 -19.49 5.73 -1.55
C ASP A 255 -19.62 5.69 -0.03
N GLU A 256 -19.35 4.54 0.59
CA GLU A 256 -19.33 4.37 2.05
C GLU A 256 -18.15 5.07 2.71
N ASN A 257 -17.06 5.30 1.98
CA ASN A 257 -15.91 6.05 2.50
C ASN A 257 -16.28 7.52 2.67
N PRO A 258 -16.17 8.09 3.88
CA PRO A 258 -16.47 9.51 4.09
C PRO A 258 -15.59 10.45 3.25
N TYR A 259 -14.29 10.15 3.09
CA TYR A 259 -13.31 11.00 2.42
C TYR A 259 -12.80 10.37 1.12
N HIS A 260 -12.19 9.18 1.18
CA HIS A 260 -11.53 8.55 0.01
C HIS A 260 -12.56 7.89 -0.94
N ASN A 261 -13.40 8.71 -1.56
CA ASN A 261 -14.46 8.34 -2.51
C ASN A 261 -14.28 9.08 -3.86
N PHE A 262 -15.20 8.89 -4.80
CA PHE A 262 -15.08 9.48 -6.15
C PHE A 262 -15.10 11.01 -6.13
N ALA A 263 -15.79 11.64 -5.18
CA ALA A 263 -15.82 13.10 -5.06
C ALA A 263 -14.44 13.68 -4.72
N HIS A 264 -13.67 13.01 -3.84
CA HIS A 264 -12.28 13.38 -3.53
C HIS A 264 -11.41 13.27 -4.79
N ALA A 265 -11.48 12.15 -5.52
CA ALA A 265 -10.72 11.97 -6.75
C ALA A 265 -11.04 13.05 -7.81
N VAL A 266 -12.29 13.48 -7.91
CA VAL A 266 -12.71 14.59 -8.79
C VAL A 266 -12.18 15.94 -8.29
N ASP A 267 -12.13 16.19 -6.97
CA ASP A 267 -11.54 17.40 -6.40
C ASP A 267 -10.04 17.49 -6.70
N VAL A 268 -9.31 16.38 -6.54
CA VAL A 268 -7.88 16.28 -6.84
C VAL A 268 -7.62 16.50 -8.34
N LEU A 269 -8.39 15.84 -9.22
CA LEU A 269 -8.32 16.07 -10.66
C LEU A 269 -8.55 17.53 -11.02
N GLN A 270 -9.59 18.15 -10.45
CA GLN A 270 -9.94 19.53 -10.74
C GLN A 270 -8.90 20.51 -10.21
N CYS A 271 -8.41 20.31 -8.99
CA CYS A 271 -7.37 21.14 -8.38
C CYS A 271 -6.12 21.15 -9.27
N LEU A 272 -5.69 19.97 -9.68
CA LEU A 272 -4.56 19.80 -10.58
C LEU A 272 -4.80 20.48 -11.94
N PHE A 273 -5.97 20.29 -12.54
CA PHE A 273 -6.35 20.96 -13.79
C PHE A 273 -6.28 22.49 -13.66
N TYR A 274 -6.80 23.04 -12.57
CA TYR A 274 -6.77 24.48 -12.30
C TYR A 274 -5.33 24.97 -12.12
N MET A 275 -4.50 24.30 -11.31
CA MET A 275 -3.09 24.63 -11.16
C MET A 275 -2.35 24.63 -12.51
N LEU A 276 -2.59 23.63 -13.36
CA LEU A 276 -1.98 23.57 -14.70
C LEU A 276 -2.43 24.70 -15.62
N CYS A 277 -3.65 25.20 -15.47
CA CYS A 277 -4.11 26.40 -16.18
C CYS A 277 -3.44 27.67 -15.63
N GLU A 278 -3.32 27.79 -14.31
CA GLU A 278 -2.64 28.93 -13.67
C GLU A 278 -1.15 29.00 -14.02
N LEU A 279 -0.52 27.85 -14.27
CA LEU A 279 0.86 27.75 -14.75
C LEU A 279 1.03 28.09 -16.24
N GLY A 280 -0.07 28.36 -16.97
CA GLY A 280 -0.04 28.58 -18.42
C GLY A 280 0.36 27.34 -19.22
N VAL A 281 0.36 26.16 -18.61
CA VAL A 281 0.61 24.87 -19.30
C VAL A 281 -0.62 24.49 -20.12
N LEU A 282 -1.81 24.78 -19.60
CA LEU A 282 -3.08 24.62 -20.27
C LEU A 282 -3.69 25.98 -20.65
N PRO A 283 -4.13 26.18 -21.91
CA PRO A 283 -4.61 27.48 -22.40
C PRO A 283 -6.10 27.73 -22.11
N PHE A 284 -6.63 27.21 -20.99
CA PHE A 284 -8.07 27.21 -20.72
C PHE A 284 -8.53 28.25 -19.70
N THR A 285 -7.59 28.98 -19.08
CA THR A 285 -7.87 30.22 -18.35
C THR A 285 -7.53 31.43 -19.23
N ASN A 286 -8.10 32.59 -18.93
CA ASN A 286 -7.90 33.82 -19.70
C ASN A 286 -6.49 34.45 -19.56
N LYS A 287 -5.52 33.69 -19.02
CA LYS A 287 -4.16 34.17 -18.74
C LYS A 287 -3.22 33.68 -19.84
N PHE A 288 -2.91 34.54 -20.80
CA PHE A 288 -1.80 34.28 -21.73
C PHE A 288 -0.47 34.51 -21.00
N LEU A 289 0.05 33.46 -20.38
CA LEU A 289 1.37 33.48 -19.73
C LEU A 289 2.45 32.99 -20.70
N GLN A 290 3.58 33.70 -20.76
CA GLN A 290 4.75 33.17 -21.44
C GLN A 290 5.28 31.98 -20.64
N ARG A 291 5.39 30.81 -21.28
CA ARG A 291 5.92 29.60 -20.65
C ARG A 291 7.42 29.72 -20.50
N ASN A 292 7.87 30.06 -19.30
CA ASN A 292 9.29 30.00 -18.94
C ASN A 292 9.64 28.62 -18.35
N LYS A 293 10.94 28.35 -18.17
CA LYS A 293 11.32 27.26 -17.28
C LYS A 293 10.98 27.70 -15.84
N PRO A 294 10.41 26.83 -15.00
CA PRO A 294 10.28 25.37 -15.20
C PRO A 294 8.94 24.88 -15.80
N GLN A 295 7.94 25.74 -16.01
CA GLN A 295 6.62 25.37 -16.58
C GLN A 295 6.72 24.75 -17.99
N ALA A 296 7.73 25.17 -18.77
CA ALA A 296 8.03 24.62 -20.09
C ALA A 296 8.48 23.14 -20.06
N LEU A 297 8.88 22.60 -18.90
CA LEU A 297 9.25 21.18 -18.76
C LEU A 297 8.04 20.25 -18.87
N LEU A 298 6.84 20.71 -18.48
CA LEU A 298 5.61 19.91 -18.53
C LEU A 298 5.07 19.83 -19.95
N ARG A 299 5.23 18.67 -20.61
CA ARG A 299 4.73 18.46 -21.97
C ARG A 299 3.24 18.07 -21.90
N PRO A 300 2.45 18.30 -22.96
CA PRO A 300 1.04 17.92 -22.99
C PRO A 300 0.77 16.44 -22.63
N LYS A 301 1.68 15.53 -23.00
CA LYS A 301 1.59 14.11 -22.62
C LYS A 301 1.83 13.85 -21.13
N ASP A 302 2.67 14.64 -20.46
CA ASP A 302 2.87 14.54 -19.01
C ASP A 302 1.64 15.08 -18.28
N VAL A 303 1.02 16.16 -18.80
CA VAL A 303 -0.26 16.68 -18.29
C VAL A 303 -1.36 15.63 -18.39
N PHE A 304 -1.50 14.98 -19.55
CA PHE A 304 -2.48 13.90 -19.72
C PHE A 304 -2.21 12.76 -18.74
N ALA A 305 -0.96 12.29 -18.61
CA ALA A 305 -0.57 11.27 -17.66
C ALA A 305 -0.89 11.67 -16.21
N LEU A 306 -0.61 12.91 -15.83
CA LEU A 306 -0.79 13.41 -14.48
C LEU A 306 -2.29 13.54 -14.12
N LEU A 307 -3.14 13.94 -15.06
CA LEU A 307 -4.59 13.98 -14.87
C LEU A 307 -5.18 12.57 -14.79
N ILE A 308 -4.67 11.61 -15.56
CA ILE A 308 -5.03 10.18 -15.42
C ILE A 308 -4.63 9.65 -14.04
N ALA A 309 -3.43 9.99 -13.56
CA ALA A 309 -2.99 9.63 -12.22
C ALA A 309 -3.92 10.24 -11.15
N ALA A 310 -4.25 11.53 -11.26
CA ALA A 310 -5.09 12.22 -10.29
C ALA A 310 -6.49 11.60 -10.11
N ILE A 311 -7.18 11.24 -11.21
CA ILE A 311 -8.54 10.67 -11.09
C ILE A 311 -8.54 9.21 -10.60
N GLY A 312 -7.39 8.52 -10.62
CA GLY A 312 -7.27 7.13 -10.18
C GLY A 312 -6.33 6.91 -9.00
N HIS A 313 -5.85 7.97 -8.35
CA HIS A 313 -4.79 7.85 -7.33
C HIS A 313 -5.22 7.07 -6.08
N ASP A 314 -6.53 7.02 -5.81
CA ASP A 314 -7.18 6.34 -4.68
C ASP A 314 -8.20 5.27 -5.12
N ALA A 315 -8.07 4.77 -6.35
CA ALA A 315 -9.02 3.80 -6.90
C ALA A 315 -9.08 2.51 -6.05
N ALA A 316 -10.27 2.07 -5.63
CA ALA A 316 -10.48 0.94 -4.70
C ALA A 316 -9.94 1.13 -3.27
N HIS A 317 -9.84 2.38 -2.79
CA HIS A 317 -9.44 2.66 -1.41
C HIS A 317 -10.43 2.07 -0.39
N PRO A 318 -10.00 1.23 0.58
CA PRO A 318 -10.90 0.53 1.50
C PRO A 318 -11.38 1.36 2.71
N GLY A 319 -11.02 2.65 2.77
CA GLY A 319 -11.36 3.53 3.89
C GLY A 319 -10.45 3.36 5.12
N VAL A 320 -9.30 2.69 4.94
CA VAL A 320 -8.28 2.48 5.97
C VAL A 320 -6.88 2.70 5.38
N ASN A 321 -5.92 3.10 6.21
CA ASN A 321 -4.56 3.42 5.76
C ASN A 321 -3.63 2.18 5.61
N ASN A 322 -2.42 2.41 5.05
CA ASN A 322 -1.40 1.37 4.86
C ASN A 322 -1.03 0.64 6.17
N MET A 323 -0.90 1.38 7.28
CA MET A 323 -0.54 0.82 8.59
C MET A 323 -1.60 -0.15 9.12
N PHE A 324 -2.89 0.15 8.91
CA PHE A 324 -3.97 -0.77 9.23
C PHE A 324 -3.85 -2.08 8.45
N LEU A 325 -3.58 -2.03 7.13
CA LEU A 325 -3.41 -3.22 6.31
C LEU A 325 -2.23 -4.09 6.75
N ILE A 326 -1.12 -3.45 7.15
CA ILE A 326 0.06 -4.14 7.67
C ILE A 326 -0.25 -4.82 9.01
N ASN A 327 -0.81 -4.07 9.96
CA ASN A 327 -1.06 -4.57 11.32
C ASN A 327 -2.17 -5.63 11.37
N SER A 328 -3.10 -5.62 10.41
CA SER A 328 -4.13 -6.65 10.25
C SER A 328 -3.66 -7.88 9.45
N ALA A 329 -2.38 -7.91 9.04
CA ALA A 329 -1.81 -8.96 8.19
C ALA A 329 -2.60 -9.19 6.88
N ASN A 330 -3.08 -8.10 6.27
CA ASN A 330 -3.84 -8.17 5.03
C ASN A 330 -2.98 -8.76 3.89
N PRO A 331 -3.52 -9.65 3.04
CA PRO A 331 -2.77 -10.23 1.93
C PRO A 331 -2.14 -9.20 0.96
N LEU A 332 -2.76 -8.02 0.81
CA LEU A 332 -2.18 -6.93 0.01
C LEU A 332 -0.86 -6.41 0.61
N ALA A 333 -0.76 -6.32 1.93
CA ALA A 333 0.47 -5.90 2.60
C ALA A 333 1.60 -6.89 2.32
N THR A 334 1.31 -8.20 2.38
CA THR A 334 2.26 -9.24 1.98
C THR A 334 2.63 -9.16 0.48
N LEU A 335 1.64 -8.94 -0.40
CA LEU A 335 1.85 -8.85 -1.85
C LEU A 335 2.79 -7.70 -2.23
N TYR A 336 2.62 -6.54 -1.58
CA TYR A 336 3.41 -5.33 -1.84
C TYR A 336 4.57 -5.14 -0.87
N ASN A 337 4.86 -6.13 -0.02
CA ASN A 337 5.96 -6.14 0.94
C ASN A 337 5.96 -4.90 1.83
N ASP A 338 4.78 -4.53 2.34
CA ASP A 338 4.54 -3.39 3.24
C ASP A 338 4.96 -2.01 2.68
N ARG A 339 5.19 -1.90 1.37
CA ARG A 339 5.62 -0.66 0.71
C ARG A 339 4.51 -0.09 -0.16
N SER A 340 4.03 1.10 0.21
CA SER A 340 3.01 1.86 -0.54
C SER A 340 1.89 0.93 -1.01
N VAL A 341 1.30 0.19 -0.06
CA VAL A 341 0.42 -0.96 -0.31
C VAL A 341 -0.82 -0.52 -1.08
N LEU A 342 -1.47 0.54 -0.60
CA LEU A 342 -2.63 1.16 -1.20
C LEU A 342 -2.30 1.83 -2.53
N GLU A 343 -1.23 2.62 -2.60
CA GLU A 343 -0.83 3.31 -3.82
C GLU A 343 -0.48 2.31 -4.96
N SER A 344 0.07 1.15 -4.59
CA SER A 344 0.29 0.03 -5.52
C SER A 344 -1.01 -0.60 -5.98
N LEU A 345 -1.99 -0.78 -5.09
CA LEU A 345 -3.34 -1.24 -5.44
C LEU A 345 -4.04 -0.26 -6.39
N HIS A 346 -4.03 1.04 -6.08
CA HIS A 346 -4.64 2.10 -6.89
C HIS A 346 -4.04 2.12 -8.29
N SER A 347 -2.71 2.04 -8.39
CA SER A 347 -2.00 1.97 -9.65
C SER A 347 -2.40 0.76 -10.48
N VAL A 348 -2.41 -0.45 -9.89
CA VAL A 348 -2.82 -1.67 -10.61
C VAL A 348 -4.26 -1.56 -11.09
N THR A 349 -5.18 -1.13 -10.23
CA THR A 349 -6.61 -0.97 -10.55
C THR A 349 -6.81 -0.01 -11.72
N LEU A 350 -6.15 1.16 -11.70
CA LEU A 350 -6.22 2.14 -12.78
C LEU A 350 -5.70 1.57 -14.11
N PHE A 351 -4.56 0.86 -14.11
CA PHE A 351 -4.02 0.27 -15.34
C PHE A 351 -4.90 -0.85 -15.91
N GLN A 352 -5.57 -1.63 -15.05
CA GLN A 352 -6.53 -2.63 -15.51
C GLN A 352 -7.74 -1.97 -16.19
N LEU A 353 -8.24 -0.84 -15.65
CA LEU A 353 -9.30 -0.05 -16.28
C LEU A 353 -8.83 0.57 -17.60
N LEU A 354 -7.65 1.19 -17.64
CA LEU A 354 -7.09 1.75 -18.88
C LEU A 354 -6.97 0.67 -19.97
N ASN A 355 -6.56 -0.55 -19.61
CA ASN A 355 -6.46 -1.68 -20.53
C ASN A 355 -7.84 -2.19 -21.00
N LYS A 356 -8.81 -2.31 -20.08
CA LYS A 356 -10.19 -2.71 -20.38
C LYS A 356 -10.82 -1.80 -21.42
N HIS A 357 -10.59 -0.49 -21.33
CA HIS A 357 -11.10 0.50 -22.28
C HIS A 357 -10.15 0.76 -23.45
N GLY A 358 -8.99 0.11 -23.52
CA GLY A 358 -8.01 0.26 -24.59
C GLY A 358 -7.37 1.65 -24.68
N ILE A 359 -7.42 2.46 -23.62
CA ILE A 359 -6.86 3.82 -23.57
C ILE A 359 -5.33 3.76 -23.51
N ASP A 360 -4.78 2.81 -22.76
CA ASP A 360 -3.34 2.57 -22.63
C ASP A 360 -2.65 2.35 -23.99
N ARG A 361 -3.30 1.59 -24.89
CA ARG A 361 -2.84 1.30 -26.25
C ARG A 361 -2.86 2.51 -27.18
N LEU A 362 -3.71 3.50 -26.89
CA LEU A 362 -3.77 4.75 -27.67
C LEU A 362 -2.59 5.68 -27.36
N VAL A 363 -1.97 5.53 -26.18
CA VAL A 363 -0.75 6.27 -25.82
C VAL A 363 0.47 5.70 -26.54
N GLY A 364 0.51 4.38 -26.75
CA GLY A 364 1.55 3.71 -27.52
C GLY A 364 1.58 2.21 -27.25
N ASP A 365 2.36 1.48 -28.07
CA ASP A 365 2.65 0.07 -27.81
C ASP A 365 3.35 -0.09 -26.44
N PRO A 366 3.06 -1.13 -25.63
CA PRO A 366 3.69 -1.33 -24.32
C PRO A 366 5.23 -1.33 -24.32
N LYS A 367 5.86 -1.64 -25.46
CA LYS A 367 7.32 -1.64 -25.62
C LYS A 367 7.88 -0.28 -26.07
N SER A 368 7.02 0.62 -26.53
CA SER A 368 7.40 1.96 -26.98
C SER A 368 7.86 2.84 -25.83
N ASP A 369 8.79 3.75 -26.10
CA ASP A 369 9.27 4.70 -25.09
C ASP A 369 8.19 5.71 -24.69
N ALA A 370 7.23 5.99 -25.57
CA ALA A 370 6.07 6.82 -25.26
C ALA A 370 5.20 6.18 -24.15
N TYR A 371 4.89 4.89 -24.28
CA TYR A 371 4.14 4.16 -23.26
C TYR A 371 4.92 4.04 -21.94
N LYS A 372 6.23 3.72 -22.00
CA LYS A 372 7.07 3.64 -20.79
C LYS A 372 7.13 4.97 -20.05
N ASP A 373 7.28 6.08 -20.76
CA ASP A 373 7.30 7.44 -20.19
C ASP A 373 5.94 7.79 -19.57
N PHE A 374 4.82 7.51 -20.26
CA PHE A 374 3.47 7.67 -19.72
C PHE A 374 3.27 6.85 -18.44
N ARG A 375 3.56 5.54 -18.50
CA ARG A 375 3.43 4.65 -17.35
C ARG A 375 4.30 5.10 -16.19
N LYS A 376 5.55 5.52 -16.45
CA LYS A 376 6.45 6.04 -15.42
C LYS A 376 5.85 7.26 -14.74
N THR A 377 5.32 8.22 -15.49
CA THR A 377 4.67 9.41 -14.91
C THR A 377 3.47 9.00 -14.07
N VAL A 378 2.54 8.20 -14.60
CA VAL A 378 1.33 7.78 -13.85
C VAL A 378 1.69 7.06 -12.56
N VAL A 379 2.54 6.02 -12.63
CA VAL A 379 2.93 5.21 -11.48
C VAL A 379 3.71 6.05 -10.45
N SER A 380 4.68 6.84 -10.90
CA SER A 380 5.50 7.66 -9.98
C SER A 380 4.69 8.78 -9.32
N SER A 381 3.64 9.27 -9.99
CA SER A 381 2.71 10.24 -9.42
C SER A 381 1.80 9.63 -8.37
N ILE A 382 1.23 8.44 -8.63
CA ILE A 382 0.39 7.73 -7.64
C ILE A 382 1.24 7.28 -6.44
N LEU A 383 2.39 6.66 -6.65
CA LEU A 383 3.27 6.27 -5.52
C LEU A 383 3.75 7.47 -4.70
N ALA A 384 3.79 8.67 -5.29
CA ALA A 384 4.14 9.87 -4.54
C ALA A 384 3.06 10.30 -3.54
N THR A 385 1.79 9.89 -3.68
CA THR A 385 0.72 10.27 -2.74
C THR A 385 0.92 9.64 -1.37
N ASP A 386 1.65 8.53 -1.28
CA ASP A 386 2.04 7.90 -0.01
C ASP A 386 2.65 8.92 0.96
N MET A 387 1.97 9.14 2.08
CA MET A 387 2.36 10.13 3.08
C MET A 387 3.61 9.74 3.88
N SER A 388 4.01 8.46 3.87
CA SER A 388 5.30 8.03 4.44
C SER A 388 6.50 8.60 3.67
N LEU A 389 6.32 8.88 2.37
CA LEU A 389 7.33 9.46 1.48
C LEU A 389 7.31 11.00 1.46
N HIS A 390 6.37 11.64 2.16
CA HIS A 390 6.12 13.08 2.07
C HIS A 390 7.37 13.95 2.28
N ASN A 391 8.09 13.71 3.38
CA ASN A 391 9.28 14.50 3.73
C ASN A 391 10.42 14.34 2.70
N GLU A 392 10.54 13.16 2.08
CA GLU A 392 11.50 12.92 1.00
C GLU A 392 11.16 13.80 -0.20
N TYR A 393 9.90 13.83 -0.63
CA TYR A 393 9.45 14.68 -1.73
C TYR A 393 9.60 16.18 -1.42
N VAL A 394 9.27 16.62 -0.20
CA VAL A 394 9.47 18.02 0.25
C VAL A 394 10.95 18.40 0.15
N THR A 395 11.86 17.52 0.59
CA THR A 395 13.30 17.75 0.49
C THR A 395 13.77 17.82 -0.96
N LYS A 396 13.32 16.88 -1.81
CA LYS A 396 13.67 16.86 -3.25
C LYS A 396 13.21 18.14 -3.95
N ILE A 397 11.98 18.61 -3.71
CA ILE A 397 11.47 19.83 -4.35
C ILE A 397 12.18 21.08 -3.83
N GLN A 398 12.54 21.13 -2.55
CA GLN A 398 13.36 22.21 -2.01
C GLN A 398 14.72 22.29 -2.71
N GLN A 399 15.37 21.14 -2.94
CA GLN A 399 16.64 21.09 -3.69
C GLN A 399 16.45 21.51 -5.15
N GLN A 400 15.36 21.09 -5.79
CA GLN A 400 15.02 21.51 -7.16
C GLN A 400 14.85 23.04 -7.24
N ALA A 401 14.16 23.66 -6.27
CA ALA A 401 14.01 25.12 -6.20
C ALA A 401 15.35 25.86 -6.12
N MET A 402 16.30 25.33 -5.33
CA MET A 402 17.65 25.89 -5.25
C MET A 402 18.39 25.79 -6.59
N ARG A 403 18.23 24.67 -7.31
CA ARG A 403 18.85 24.49 -8.64
C ARG A 403 18.30 25.48 -9.67
N PHE A 404 16.98 25.65 -9.75
CA PHE A 404 16.37 26.63 -10.67
C PHE A 404 16.70 28.09 -10.34
N SER A 405 17.01 28.39 -9.08
CA SER A 405 17.43 29.73 -8.65
C SER A 405 18.91 30.05 -8.96
N SER A 406 19.72 29.06 -9.36
CA SER A 406 21.15 29.22 -9.58
C SER A 406 21.50 29.48 -11.06
N PRO A 407 22.12 30.61 -11.42
CA PRO A 407 22.43 30.97 -12.81
C PRO A 407 23.53 30.13 -13.48
N SER A 408 24.17 29.19 -12.76
CA SER A 408 25.38 28.47 -13.19
C SER A 408 25.14 27.01 -13.63
N THR A 409 24.01 26.40 -13.28
CA THR A 409 23.80 24.97 -13.57
C THR A 409 23.28 24.77 -14.98
N THR A 410 24.12 24.18 -15.83
CA THR A 410 23.72 23.70 -17.15
C THR A 410 22.77 22.51 -16.93
N LEU A 411 21.45 22.74 -16.93
CA LEU A 411 20.36 21.78 -16.70
C LEU A 411 20.30 20.58 -17.69
N LYS A 412 21.35 20.30 -18.46
CA LYS A 412 21.29 19.41 -19.63
C LYS A 412 21.21 17.92 -19.31
N ASN A 413 21.44 17.49 -18.07
CA ASN A 413 21.45 16.06 -17.72
C ASN A 413 20.23 15.57 -16.89
N ASP A 414 19.39 16.46 -16.34
CA ASP A 414 18.31 16.05 -15.41
C ASP A 414 16.88 16.50 -15.80
N GLU A 415 16.64 17.07 -16.99
CA GLU A 415 15.30 17.60 -17.34
C GLU A 415 14.15 16.59 -17.20
N ALA A 416 14.42 15.29 -17.43
CA ALA A 416 13.44 14.24 -17.22
C ALA A 416 13.14 13.99 -15.75
N GLU A 417 14.15 14.01 -14.88
CA GLU A 417 13.98 13.83 -13.44
C GLU A 417 13.32 15.07 -12.82
N GLU A 418 13.75 16.27 -13.24
CA GLU A 418 13.13 17.52 -12.79
C GLU A 418 11.64 17.57 -13.16
N ARG A 419 11.30 17.14 -14.38
CA ARG A 419 9.91 17.04 -14.83
C ARG A 419 9.11 16.03 -14.02
N GLN A 420 9.68 14.84 -13.75
CA GLN A 420 9.00 13.81 -12.96
C GLN A 420 8.74 14.30 -11.53
N LEU A 421 9.72 14.95 -10.91
CA LEU A 421 9.57 15.53 -9.58
C LEU A 421 8.50 16.63 -9.54
N ILE A 422 8.43 17.49 -10.57
CA ILE A 422 7.34 18.48 -10.69
C ILE A 422 5.98 17.77 -10.78
N CYS A 423 5.87 16.69 -11.56
CA CYS A 423 4.62 15.91 -11.66
C CYS A 423 4.22 15.32 -10.29
N SER A 424 5.14 14.66 -9.59
CA SER A 424 4.89 14.12 -8.25
C SER A 424 4.52 15.22 -7.24
N ALA A 425 5.18 16.39 -7.29
CA ALA A 425 4.88 17.49 -6.38
C ALA A 425 3.51 18.12 -6.64
N LEU A 426 3.11 18.29 -7.91
CA LEU A 426 1.81 18.84 -8.27
C LEU A 426 0.65 17.93 -7.85
N ILE A 427 0.75 16.61 -8.03
CA ILE A 427 -0.29 15.69 -7.57
C ILE A 427 -0.34 15.64 -6.04
N LYS A 428 0.80 15.65 -5.33
CA LYS A 428 0.80 15.74 -3.86
C LYS A 428 0.13 17.02 -3.36
N CYS A 429 0.38 18.17 -4.01
CA CYS A 429 -0.33 19.40 -3.69
C CYS A 429 -1.84 19.26 -3.95
N ALA A 430 -2.23 18.66 -5.08
CA ALA A 430 -3.64 18.48 -5.42
C ALA A 430 -4.37 17.55 -4.43
N ASP A 431 -3.72 16.47 -4.02
CA ASP A 431 -4.23 15.44 -3.11
C ASP A 431 -4.58 16.01 -1.73
N ILE A 432 -3.69 16.84 -1.16
CA ILE A 432 -3.93 17.51 0.12
C ILE A 432 -4.46 18.95 -0.06
N SER A 433 -5.06 19.27 -1.21
CA SER A 433 -5.49 20.65 -1.51
C SER A 433 -6.74 21.09 -0.76
N ASN A 434 -7.44 20.17 -0.09
CA ASN A 434 -8.57 20.45 0.78
C ASN A 434 -8.25 21.57 1.80
N VAL A 435 -7.02 21.64 2.32
CA VAL A 435 -6.61 22.73 3.23
C VAL A 435 -6.34 24.08 2.56
N ALA A 436 -6.20 24.09 1.24
CA ALA A 436 -6.02 25.26 0.40
C ALA A 436 -7.32 25.69 -0.33
N ARG A 437 -8.43 24.96 -0.15
CA ARG A 437 -9.75 25.38 -0.64
C ARG A 437 -10.31 26.54 0.21
N PRO A 438 -11.31 27.30 -0.29
CA PRO A 438 -12.05 28.25 0.54
C PRO A 438 -12.52 27.61 1.85
N PHE A 439 -12.40 28.35 2.96
CA PHE A 439 -12.50 27.81 4.32
C PHE A 439 -13.69 26.87 4.56
N HIS A 440 -14.88 27.22 4.10
CA HIS A 440 -16.08 26.39 4.29
C HIS A 440 -15.99 25.00 3.61
N TRP A 441 -15.40 24.91 2.41
CA TRP A 441 -15.11 23.62 1.77
C TRP A 441 -13.97 22.89 2.48
N SER A 442 -12.96 23.64 2.95
CA SER A 442 -11.85 23.09 3.73
C SER A 442 -12.35 22.42 5.02
N THR A 443 -13.24 23.08 5.76
CA THR A 443 -13.90 22.56 6.97
C THR A 443 -14.70 21.31 6.67
N GLN A 444 -15.53 21.32 5.62
CA GLN A 444 -16.34 20.16 5.26
C GLN A 444 -15.48 18.93 4.91
N TRP A 445 -14.40 19.11 4.15
CA TRP A 445 -13.46 18.03 3.88
C TRP A 445 -12.75 17.54 5.15
N ALA A 446 -12.35 18.45 6.04
CA ALA A 446 -11.72 18.10 7.31
C ALA A 446 -12.62 17.24 8.19
N GLU A 447 -13.91 17.57 8.28
CA GLU A 447 -14.92 16.78 9.02
C GLU A 447 -15.06 15.38 8.44
N LEU A 448 -15.12 15.25 7.11
CA LEU A 448 -15.21 13.95 6.44
C LEU A 448 -13.95 13.10 6.64
N LEU A 449 -12.76 13.70 6.56
CA LEU A 449 -11.51 13.00 6.81
C LEU A 449 -11.42 12.49 8.25
N VAL A 450 -11.76 13.34 9.23
CA VAL A 450 -11.80 12.94 10.64
C VAL A 450 -12.83 11.83 10.86
N LYS A 451 -13.99 11.88 10.20
CA LYS A 451 -14.99 10.81 10.27
C LYS A 451 -14.43 9.47 9.77
N GLU A 452 -13.66 9.49 8.68
CA GLU A 452 -13.03 8.27 8.16
C GLU A 452 -11.97 7.71 9.11
N PHE A 453 -11.12 8.57 9.68
CA PHE A 453 -10.14 8.17 10.70
C PHE A 453 -10.81 7.61 11.96
N ILE A 454 -11.93 8.19 12.39
CA ILE A 454 -12.73 7.66 13.49
C ILE A 454 -13.26 6.27 13.16
N ASN A 455 -13.83 6.07 11.96
CA ASN A 455 -14.33 4.76 11.53
C ASN A 455 -13.21 3.71 11.54
N GLN A 456 -12.02 4.05 11.04
CA GLN A 456 -10.85 3.18 11.15
C GLN A 456 -10.50 2.89 12.62
N GLY A 457 -10.46 3.92 13.48
CA GLY A 457 -10.13 3.75 14.89
C GLY A 457 -11.10 2.88 15.67
N ASP A 458 -12.39 2.92 15.33
CA ASP A 458 -13.37 2.01 15.94
C ASP A 458 -13.17 0.57 15.48
N LEU A 459 -12.88 0.37 14.18
CA LEU A 459 -12.52 -0.95 13.66
C LEU A 459 -11.22 -1.48 14.29
N GLU A 460 -10.21 -0.64 14.48
CA GLU A 460 -8.98 -0.98 15.21
C GLU A 460 -9.31 -1.44 16.64
N LYS A 461 -10.19 -0.74 17.37
CA LYS A 461 -10.64 -1.15 18.71
C LYS A 461 -11.34 -2.50 18.69
N GLU A 462 -12.24 -2.73 17.73
CA GLU A 462 -12.99 -3.98 17.58
C GLU A 462 -12.06 -5.17 17.30
N LEU A 463 -10.99 -4.95 16.53
CA LEU A 463 -9.98 -5.96 16.20
C LEU A 463 -8.90 -6.14 17.29
N GLY A 464 -8.98 -5.38 18.39
CA GLY A 464 -7.99 -5.42 19.47
C GLY A 464 -6.63 -4.82 19.09
N MET A 465 -6.61 -3.93 18.09
CA MET A 465 -5.43 -3.24 17.60
C MET A 465 -5.18 -1.92 18.37
N PRO A 466 -3.93 -1.43 18.45
CA PRO A 466 -3.65 -0.10 18.98
C PRO A 466 -4.30 0.99 18.13
N VAL A 467 -4.91 1.98 18.79
CA VAL A 467 -5.62 3.08 18.12
C VAL A 467 -4.84 4.38 18.34
N LEU A 468 -4.49 5.04 17.24
CA LEU A 468 -3.80 6.32 17.31
C LEU A 468 -4.73 7.42 17.85
N PRO A 469 -4.20 8.42 18.59
CA PRO A 469 -5.03 9.51 19.11
C PRO A 469 -5.85 10.24 18.04
N MET A 470 -5.34 10.35 16.81
CA MET A 470 -6.02 10.98 15.67
C MET A 470 -7.21 10.16 15.12
N ASN A 471 -7.23 8.86 15.38
CA ASN A 471 -8.31 7.94 14.99
C ASN A 471 -9.30 7.72 16.16
N ASP A 472 -9.00 8.20 17.36
CA ASP A 472 -9.83 7.98 18.54
C ASP A 472 -10.89 9.08 18.68
N ARG A 473 -12.16 8.72 18.44
CA ARG A 473 -13.31 9.63 18.55
C ARG A 473 -13.42 10.41 19.87
N SER A 474 -12.82 9.92 20.96
CA SER A 474 -12.82 10.63 22.25
C SER A 474 -11.67 11.63 22.43
N LYS A 475 -10.70 11.64 21.53
CA LYS A 475 -9.46 12.43 21.64
C LYS A 475 -9.23 13.38 20.47
N VAL A 476 -9.80 13.09 19.31
CA VAL A 476 -9.62 13.95 18.13
C VAL A 476 -10.31 15.30 18.34
N VAL A 477 -9.54 16.37 18.16
CA VAL A 477 -10.03 17.76 18.14
C VAL A 477 -9.79 18.28 16.74
N LEU A 478 -10.85 18.72 16.06
CA LEU A 478 -10.82 19.05 14.64
C LEU A 478 -9.84 20.18 14.35
N GLU A 479 -9.91 21.25 15.13
CA GLU A 479 -9.09 22.47 15.03
C GLU A 479 -7.61 22.11 15.19
N ASP A 480 -7.26 21.29 16.17
CA ASP A 480 -5.88 20.87 16.42
C ASP A 480 -5.33 19.99 15.30
N SER A 481 -6.15 19.08 14.80
CA SER A 481 -5.81 18.26 13.64
C SER A 481 -5.51 19.14 12.42
N GLN A 482 -6.38 20.10 12.11
CA GLN A 482 -6.22 20.98 10.95
C GLN A 482 -5.07 21.98 11.10
N ILE A 483 -4.92 22.62 12.27
CA ILE A 483 -3.79 23.54 12.55
C ILE A 483 -2.47 22.79 12.43
N GLY A 484 -2.39 21.59 13.02
CA GLY A 484 -1.20 20.74 12.96
C GLY A 484 -0.85 20.34 11.53
N PHE A 485 -1.83 19.82 10.78
CA PHE A 485 -1.63 19.39 9.40
C PHE A 485 -1.22 20.54 8.48
N ILE A 486 -1.87 21.70 8.56
CA ILE A 486 -1.51 22.86 7.73
C ILE A 486 -0.08 23.32 8.03
N ARG A 487 0.29 23.46 9.31
CA ARG A 487 1.60 23.98 9.71
C ARG A 487 2.75 23.04 9.43
N PHE A 488 2.58 21.77 9.77
CA PHE A 488 3.70 20.82 9.82
C PHE A 488 3.78 19.92 8.58
N VAL A 489 2.70 19.80 7.80
CA VAL A 489 2.65 18.92 6.62
C VAL A 489 2.44 19.73 5.33
N ALA A 490 1.35 20.48 5.23
CA ALA A 490 0.93 21.08 3.96
C ALA A 490 1.76 22.32 3.55
N LEU A 491 1.94 23.30 4.45
CA LEU A 491 2.61 24.56 4.10
C LEU A 491 4.03 24.34 3.57
N GLY A 492 4.80 23.43 4.19
CA GLY A 492 6.16 23.12 3.77
C GLY A 492 6.24 22.59 2.33
N LEU A 493 5.28 21.75 1.92
CA LEU A 493 5.20 21.27 0.53
C LEU A 493 4.89 22.42 -0.42
N PHE A 494 3.76 23.10 -0.23
CA PHE A 494 3.29 24.13 -1.16
C PHE A 494 4.24 25.32 -1.27
N GLN A 495 4.88 25.74 -0.18
CA GLN A 495 5.88 26.81 -0.22
C GLN A 495 7.12 26.42 -1.02
N ASN A 496 7.56 25.17 -0.97
CA ASN A 496 8.69 24.74 -1.79
C ASN A 496 8.30 24.52 -3.24
N VAL A 497 7.08 24.03 -3.52
CA VAL A 497 6.56 23.97 -4.88
C VAL A 497 6.38 25.39 -5.45
N SER A 498 5.91 26.37 -4.68
CA SER A 498 5.75 27.76 -5.15
C SER A 498 7.08 28.47 -5.42
N LYS A 499 8.20 28.00 -4.85
CA LYS A 499 9.54 28.49 -5.23
C LYS A 499 9.96 27.98 -6.61
N VAL A 500 9.43 26.84 -7.05
CA VAL A 500 9.65 26.29 -8.40
C VAL A 500 8.61 26.87 -9.38
N LEU A 501 7.36 26.93 -8.95
CA LEU A 501 6.18 27.29 -9.75
C LEU A 501 5.44 28.44 -9.07
N ALA A 502 5.90 29.66 -9.27
CA ALA A 502 5.41 30.84 -8.53
C ALA A 502 3.90 31.07 -8.66
N GLU A 503 3.29 30.66 -9.78
CA GLU A 503 1.88 30.86 -10.04
C GLU A 503 0.95 30.08 -9.11
N ILE A 504 1.43 29.06 -8.39
CA ILE A 504 0.62 28.34 -7.39
C ILE A 504 0.64 29.00 -5.99
N SER A 505 1.25 30.17 -5.82
CA SER A 505 1.34 30.86 -4.52
C SER A 505 -0.03 31.19 -3.92
N PHE A 506 -1.08 31.34 -4.74
CA PHE A 506 -2.44 31.60 -4.25
C PHE A 506 -2.93 30.50 -3.28
N ALA A 507 -2.48 29.25 -3.46
CA ALA A 507 -2.84 28.16 -2.55
C ALA A 507 -2.16 28.33 -1.18
N VAL A 508 -0.91 28.80 -1.16
CA VAL A 508 -0.19 29.16 0.08
C VAL A 508 -0.91 30.27 0.83
N ASP A 509 -1.33 31.32 0.11
CA ASP A 509 -2.06 32.44 0.69
C ASP A 509 -3.40 31.97 1.30
N GLN A 510 -4.15 31.11 0.58
CA GLN A 510 -5.41 30.56 1.07
C GLN A 510 -5.22 29.66 2.30
N MET A 511 -4.16 28.83 2.36
CA MET A 511 -3.83 28.04 3.55
C MET A 511 -3.51 28.91 4.76
N GLN A 512 -2.79 30.02 4.59
CA GLN A 512 -2.50 30.95 5.69
C GLN A 512 -3.77 31.61 6.23
N ILE A 513 -4.71 31.97 5.34
CA ILE A 513 -6.03 32.46 5.72
C ILE A 513 -6.80 31.39 6.50
N ASN A 514 -6.82 30.15 6.00
CA ASN A 514 -7.53 29.05 6.66
C ASN A 514 -6.91 28.72 8.03
N LEU A 515 -5.59 28.69 8.13
CA LEU A 515 -4.87 28.49 9.39
C LEU A 515 -5.27 29.54 10.43
N SER A 516 -5.30 30.82 10.02
CA SER A 516 -5.68 31.92 10.92
C SER A 516 -7.13 31.78 11.40
N ARG A 517 -8.03 31.26 10.55
CA ARG A 517 -9.44 31.01 10.90
C ARG A 517 -9.58 29.86 11.89
N TRP A 518 -8.90 28.73 11.66
CA TRP A 518 -8.87 27.61 12.61
C TRP A 518 -8.33 28.05 13.98
N GLU A 519 -7.25 28.83 14.02
CA GLU A 519 -6.71 29.36 15.27
C GLU A 519 -7.68 30.31 15.99
N SER A 520 -8.47 31.06 15.22
CA SER A 520 -9.48 31.97 15.78
C SER A 520 -10.66 31.19 16.35
N GLN A 521 -11.14 30.15 15.66
CA GLN A 521 -12.19 29.25 16.16
C GLN A 521 -11.76 28.55 17.45
N LYS A 522 -10.55 27.98 17.47
CA LYS A 522 -9.99 27.35 18.67
C LYS A 522 -9.97 28.29 19.87
N LYS A 523 -9.57 29.55 19.66
CA LYS A 523 -9.57 30.58 20.73
C LYS A 523 -10.99 30.94 21.19
N GLN A 524 -11.96 30.98 20.28
CA GLN A 524 -13.35 31.28 20.63
C GLN A 524 -13.94 30.18 21.50
N GLU A 525 -13.77 28.91 21.12
CA GLU A 525 -14.24 27.75 21.89
C GLU A 525 -13.61 27.71 23.29
N GLN A 526 -12.30 27.96 23.40
CA GLN A 526 -11.63 28.03 24.70
C GLN A 526 -12.18 29.14 25.60
N ASN A 527 -12.52 30.30 25.03
CA ASN A 527 -13.10 31.40 25.78
C ASN A 527 -14.56 31.10 26.19
N GLU A 528 -15.33 30.41 25.35
CA GLU A 528 -16.69 29.99 25.63
C GLU A 528 -16.73 28.93 26.75
N GLU A 529 -15.84 27.93 26.69
CA GLU A 529 -15.67 26.93 27.76
C GLU A 529 -15.24 27.60 29.09
N GLU A 530 -14.30 28.54 29.06
CA GLU A 530 -13.88 29.28 30.25
C GLU A 530 -15.04 30.12 30.84
N PHE A 531 -15.84 30.75 29.99
CA PHE A 531 -17.04 31.49 30.40
C PHE A 531 -18.12 30.57 30.99
N GLU A 532 -18.38 29.40 30.38
CA GLU A 532 -19.32 28.40 30.91
C GLU A 532 -18.87 27.88 32.28
N VAL A 533 -17.58 27.54 32.45
CA VAL A 533 -17.03 27.10 33.74
C VAL A 533 -17.17 28.19 34.81
N ILE A 534 -16.91 29.45 34.47
CA ILE A 534 -17.10 30.59 35.38
C ILE A 534 -18.59 30.79 35.73
N SER A 535 -19.50 30.65 34.76
CA SER A 535 -20.94 30.80 34.98
C SER A 535 -21.53 29.66 35.84
N ASN A 536 -21.08 28.42 35.65
CA ASN A 536 -21.49 27.25 36.42
C ASN A 536 -20.91 27.28 37.85
N SER A 537 -19.67 27.77 38.01
CA SER A 537 -19.05 28.01 39.32
C SER A 537 -19.78 29.12 40.10
N SER A 538 -20.24 30.17 39.41
CA SER A 538 -21.02 31.27 40.00
C SER A 538 -22.44 30.84 40.39
N THR A 539 -23.09 29.99 39.59
CA THR A 539 -24.42 29.44 39.87
C THR A 539 -24.39 28.45 41.05
N THR A 540 -23.33 27.63 41.15
CA THR A 540 -23.12 26.72 42.28
C THR A 540 -22.86 27.47 43.59
N LYS A 541 -22.23 28.65 43.53
CA LYS A 541 -22.09 29.56 44.69
C LYS A 541 -23.39 30.25 45.09
N MET A 542 -24.30 30.53 44.15
CA MET A 542 -25.63 31.08 44.46
C MET A 542 -26.60 30.05 45.06
N MET A 543 -26.51 28.77 44.69
CA MET A 543 -27.35 27.71 45.27
C MET A 543 -26.93 27.25 46.69
N MET A 544 -25.77 27.67 47.20
CA MET A 544 -25.33 27.37 48.58
C MET A 544 -25.69 28.46 49.61
N VAL A 545 -26.49 29.47 49.24
CA VAL A 545 -26.97 30.52 50.16
C VAL A 545 -28.50 30.49 50.24
N GLU A 546 -29.10 29.33 50.53
CA GLU A 546 -30.45 29.27 51.12
C GLU A 546 -30.78 27.83 51.55
N THR A 547 -30.42 27.47 52.78
CA THR A 547 -31.19 26.58 53.67
C THR A 547 -30.49 26.54 55.03
N GLY A 548 -30.67 27.61 55.81
CA GLY A 548 -30.35 27.59 57.23
C GLY A 548 -31.51 26.98 58.01
N VAL A 549 -31.38 25.71 58.44
CA VAL A 549 -32.10 25.20 59.61
C VAL A 549 -31.12 24.50 60.55
N LYS A 550 -30.95 25.13 61.72
CA LYS A 550 -30.17 24.66 62.87
C LYS A 550 -30.64 23.28 63.33
N ARG A 551 -29.70 22.38 63.62
CA ARG A 551 -29.81 21.45 64.77
C ARG A 551 -28.43 21.08 65.32
N SER A 552 -28.35 21.15 66.63
CA SER A 552 -27.24 20.89 67.55
C SER A 552 -26.82 19.41 67.58
N GLY A 553 -25.53 19.14 67.81
CA GLY A 553 -25.08 17.83 68.30
C GLY A 553 -23.62 17.48 68.02
N SER A 554 -22.75 17.81 68.98
CA SER A 554 -21.52 17.11 69.41
C SER A 554 -20.71 16.21 68.47
N ALA A 555 -19.40 16.53 68.46
CA ALA A 555 -18.25 15.64 68.73
C ALA A 555 -17.51 14.92 67.59
N LEU A 556 -16.20 15.21 67.58
CA LEU A 556 -15.01 14.38 67.33
C LEU A 556 -14.33 14.36 65.94
N ASP A 557 -13.10 14.89 66.00
CA ASP A 557 -11.82 14.45 65.41
C ASP A 557 -11.52 14.51 63.91
N HIS A 558 -10.81 15.59 63.60
CA HIS A 558 -9.51 15.73 62.91
C HIS A 558 -9.29 15.40 61.42
N PRO A 559 -8.41 16.18 60.74
CA PRO A 559 -8.41 16.37 59.30
C PRO A 559 -7.18 15.77 58.62
N THR A 560 -7.21 15.65 57.30
CA THR A 560 -6.03 15.90 56.45
C THR A 560 -6.44 16.03 54.99
N LYS A 561 -6.31 17.23 54.41
CA LYS A 561 -5.53 17.43 53.19
C LYS A 561 -5.22 18.90 52.98
N ARG A 562 -3.91 19.13 52.87
CA ARG A 562 -3.17 20.38 52.78
C ARG A 562 -3.36 20.98 51.39
N VAL A 563 -3.73 22.25 51.35
CA VAL A 563 -3.51 23.17 50.24
C VAL A 563 -2.11 23.75 50.39
N SER A 564 -1.39 23.91 49.29
CA SER A 564 -0.30 24.88 49.19
C SER A 564 -0.19 25.37 47.75
N LEU A 565 -0.76 26.56 47.54
CA LEU A 565 -0.34 27.53 46.53
C LEU A 565 0.98 28.15 47.01
N GLU A 566 1.91 28.41 46.11
CA GLU A 566 2.68 29.65 46.14
C GLU A 566 3.26 29.97 44.74
N LYS A 567 2.87 31.14 44.24
CA LYS A 567 3.51 31.85 43.14
C LYS A 567 4.67 32.65 43.74
N PHE A 568 5.82 32.65 43.08
CA PHE A 568 6.80 33.72 43.23
C PHE A 568 7.22 34.22 41.85
N ALA A 569 7.05 35.53 41.65
CA ALA A 569 7.66 36.28 40.58
C ALA A 569 8.94 36.93 41.12
N ALA A 570 10.01 36.92 40.33
CA ALA A 570 11.13 37.84 40.49
C ALA A 570 11.77 38.12 39.13
N SER A 571 11.82 39.39 38.78
CA SER A 571 12.59 39.99 37.70
C SER A 571 14.08 40.02 38.02
N HIS A 572 14.96 39.78 37.05
CA HIS A 572 16.16 40.60 36.75
C HIS A 572 16.83 40.15 35.44
N THR A 573 17.56 41.09 34.86
CA THR A 573 18.02 41.20 33.47
C THR A 573 19.47 40.74 33.24
N VAL A 574 19.79 40.50 31.95
CA VAL A 574 21.09 40.63 31.23
C VAL A 574 21.95 39.38 30.99
N ASP A 575 22.09 39.10 29.69
CA ASP A 575 23.16 38.54 28.84
C ASP A 575 23.78 37.13 28.98
N GLU A 576 24.03 36.63 27.76
CA GLU A 576 25.09 35.74 27.26
C GLU A 576 24.73 34.34 26.74
N TYR A 577 25.25 34.12 25.54
CA TYR A 577 25.22 32.96 24.67
C TYR A 577 25.63 31.66 25.38
N GLU A 578 24.90 30.57 25.17
CA GLU A 578 25.45 29.37 24.55
C GLU A 578 24.35 28.33 24.23
N SER A 579 24.72 27.46 23.31
CA SER A 579 23.96 26.43 22.62
C SER A 579 23.09 25.54 23.49
N ASP A 580 21.80 25.42 23.14
CA ASP A 580 21.01 24.23 23.45
C ASP A 580 20.14 23.82 22.25
N THR A 581 20.43 22.63 21.76
CA THR A 581 19.68 21.86 20.76
C THR A 581 18.22 21.69 21.18
N PRO A 582 17.23 21.97 20.32
CA PRO A 582 15.84 21.68 20.65
C PRO A 582 15.57 20.18 20.51
N ALA A 583 15.04 19.60 21.60
CA ALA A 583 14.54 18.24 21.65
C ALA A 583 13.54 17.97 20.52
N TYR A 584 13.85 16.94 19.73
CA TYR A 584 13.01 16.43 18.66
C TYR A 584 11.62 16.04 19.19
N CYS A 585 10.58 16.67 18.65
CA CYS A 585 9.22 16.21 18.78
C CYS A 585 9.06 14.93 17.94
N GLN A 586 8.93 13.76 18.60
CA GLN A 586 8.62 12.47 17.98
C GLN A 586 7.13 12.38 17.57
N CYS A 587 6.65 13.34 16.77
CA CYS A 587 5.40 13.21 16.02
C CYS A 587 5.76 13.13 14.54
N THR A 588 6.40 12.02 14.17
CA THR A 588 6.59 11.66 12.77
C THR A 588 5.83 10.38 12.53
N ILE A 589 4.87 10.47 11.61
CA ILE A 589 4.21 9.41 10.86
C ILE A 589 4.98 8.08 10.96
N GLN A 590 4.39 7.11 11.68
CA GLN A 590 4.64 5.69 11.50
C GLN A 590 3.33 5.05 11.09
#